data_AF-A0AA39P5L1-F1
#
_entry.id   AF-A0AA39P5L1-F1
#
_cell.length_a   1.000
_cell.length_b   1.000
_cell.length_c   1.000
_cell.angle_alpha   90.00
_cell.angle_beta   90.00
_cell.angle_gamma   90.00
#
_symmetry.space_group_name_H-M   'P 1'
#
loop_
_entity.id
_entity.type
_entity.pdbx_description
1 polymer ?
#
loop_
_entity_poly.entity_id
_entity_poly.type
_entity_poly.pdbx_seq_one_letter_code
_entity_poly.pdbx_strand_id
1 'polypeptide(L)'
;MPQTLPFAPGTIHARTMKIDVTPPQPKISDATKDNGNNGSGIPFTDATFPRVFIPWNHITAGFPEEIQEAITASPKKFIVAVPFGAGPKLYADNRRADLLIKMFLDGLDFLDKGKITVFFPLKTKEDKKSANRDKGRSRRSAFDKPWPLMVTGFSEDFGKFLLWNQCFATASQSVWNLVPFNPKSLAWTIMAFQGNVVCNEPELIAEALTCIKAAMWCNIAIQNLVKHITQAHGCSGNPTELIVNMTQS
;
A
#
# COMPACT_ATOMS: atom_id res chain seq x y z
N MET A 1 -24.46 14.21 45.64
CA MET A 1 -23.45 15.11 45.03
C MET A 1 -22.34 14.24 44.47
N PRO A 2 -22.18 14.13 43.14
CA PRO A 2 -21.08 13.35 42.56
C PRO A 2 -19.83 14.22 42.44
N GLN A 3 -18.69 13.68 42.89
CA GLN A 3 -17.37 14.29 42.77
C GLN A 3 -16.85 14.12 41.33
N THR A 4 -16.60 15.24 40.67
CA THR A 4 -15.89 15.33 39.39
C THR A 4 -14.39 15.32 39.64
N LEU A 5 -13.68 14.31 39.11
CA LEU A 5 -12.22 14.28 39.07
C LEU A 5 -11.70 15.11 37.88
N PRO A 6 -10.60 15.87 38.04
CA PRO A 6 -10.05 16.67 36.96
C PRO A 6 -9.24 15.82 35.97
N PHE A 7 -9.60 15.90 34.68
CA PHE A 7 -8.79 15.38 33.59
C PHE A 7 -7.64 16.36 33.29
N ALA A 8 -6.40 15.86 33.32
CA ALA A 8 -5.23 16.60 32.85
C ALA A 8 -5.10 16.45 31.31
N PRO A 9 -4.80 17.53 30.57
CA PRO A 9 -4.59 17.45 29.13
C PRO A 9 -3.27 16.73 28.82
N GLY A 10 -3.36 15.57 28.18
CA GLY A 10 -2.22 14.83 27.66
C GLY A 10 -1.70 15.47 26.38
N THR A 11 -0.48 15.97 26.41
CA THR A 11 0.24 16.47 25.23
C THR A 11 0.58 15.31 24.30
N ILE A 12 -0.08 15.23 23.14
CA ILE A 12 0.24 14.26 22.10
C ILE A 12 1.49 14.75 21.35
N HIS A 13 2.64 14.12 21.60
CA HIS A 13 3.82 14.31 20.78
C HIS A 13 3.66 13.50 19.48
N ALA A 14 3.34 14.19 18.38
CA ALA A 14 3.46 13.64 17.04
C ALA A 14 4.92 13.25 16.78
N ARG A 15 5.22 11.96 16.89
CA ARG A 15 6.56 11.42 16.64
C ARG A 15 6.76 11.30 15.13
N THR A 16 7.23 12.38 14.51
CA THR A 16 7.70 12.33 13.12
C THR A 16 8.85 11.34 13.03
N MET A 17 8.62 10.16 12.44
CA MET A 17 9.69 9.26 12.04
C MET A 17 10.53 9.96 10.96
N LYS A 18 11.62 10.61 11.36
CA LYS A 18 12.70 10.97 10.44
C LYS A 18 13.39 9.66 10.05
N ILE A 19 13.00 9.12 8.90
CA ILE A 19 13.81 8.11 8.24
C ILE A 19 14.93 8.90 7.57
N ASP A 20 16.14 8.85 8.13
CA ASP A 20 17.34 9.30 7.41
C ASP A 20 17.51 8.37 6.22
N VAL A 21 17.12 8.85 5.04
CA VAL A 21 17.31 8.13 3.79
C VAL A 21 18.27 8.96 2.95
N THR A 22 19.55 8.81 3.23
CA THR A 22 20.56 9.15 2.23
C THR A 22 20.31 8.21 1.04
N PRO A 23 20.06 8.73 -0.16
CA PRO A 23 19.83 7.89 -1.33
C PRO A 23 21.06 7.00 -1.53
N PRO A 24 20.89 5.67 -1.76
CA PRO A 24 21.99 4.87 -2.23
C PRO A 24 22.43 5.46 -3.57
N GLN A 25 23.60 6.11 -3.58
CA GLN A 25 24.23 6.58 -4.80
C GLN A 25 24.56 5.33 -5.63
N PRO A 26 24.05 5.19 -6.86
CA PRO A 26 24.51 4.13 -7.73
C PRO A 26 26.03 4.30 -7.86
N LYS A 27 26.78 3.27 -7.47
CA LYS A 27 28.22 3.22 -7.74
C LYS A 27 28.35 3.02 -9.26
N ILE A 28 28.36 4.13 -9.99
CA ILE A 28 28.75 4.15 -11.39
C ILE A 28 30.24 3.81 -11.36
N SER A 29 30.58 2.59 -11.77
CA SER A 29 31.99 2.21 -11.91
C SER A 29 32.59 3.08 -13.02
N ASP A 30 33.62 3.85 -12.68
CA ASP A 30 34.49 4.51 -13.64
C ASP A 30 35.20 3.44 -14.49
N ALA A 31 34.57 3.02 -15.57
CA ALA A 31 35.12 2.10 -16.54
C ALA A 31 34.78 2.58 -17.95
N THR A 32 35.80 3.20 -18.56
CA THR A 32 36.10 3.19 -19.99
C THR A 32 35.10 3.89 -20.91
N LYS A 33 35.57 5.01 -21.49
CA LYS A 33 35.01 5.62 -22.70
C LYS A 33 34.99 4.57 -23.82
N ASP A 34 33.84 3.96 -24.07
CA ASP A 34 33.58 3.24 -25.31
C ASP A 34 32.35 3.85 -25.99
N ASN A 35 32.56 4.27 -27.23
CA ASN A 35 31.56 4.94 -28.06
C ASN A 35 30.51 3.92 -28.51
N GLY A 36 29.48 3.74 -27.69
CA GLY A 36 28.36 2.84 -27.98
C GLY A 36 27.17 3.19 -27.09
N ASN A 37 26.64 4.40 -27.28
CA ASN A 37 25.52 4.95 -26.52
C ASN A 37 24.22 4.13 -26.73
N ASN A 38 24.06 3.07 -25.94
CA ASN A 38 22.78 2.37 -25.73
C ASN A 38 22.32 2.47 -24.27
N GLY A 39 22.85 3.43 -23.50
CA GLY A 39 22.24 3.82 -22.23
C GLY A 39 20.91 4.47 -22.55
N SER A 40 19.80 3.87 -22.10
CA SER A 40 18.47 4.44 -22.34
C SER A 40 18.42 5.81 -21.67
N GLY A 41 18.56 6.87 -22.46
CA GLY A 41 18.51 8.27 -22.04
C GLY A 41 17.08 8.67 -21.72
N ILE A 42 16.44 7.95 -20.80
CA ILE A 42 15.12 8.31 -20.30
C ILE A 42 15.34 9.54 -19.42
N PRO A 43 14.78 10.71 -19.81
CA PRO A 43 14.86 11.89 -18.97
C PRO A 43 14.15 11.61 -17.65
N PHE A 44 14.86 11.74 -16.54
CA PHE A 44 14.26 11.72 -15.22
C PHE A 44 13.66 13.11 -14.94
N THR A 45 12.36 13.17 -14.69
CA THR A 45 11.73 14.37 -14.14
C THR A 45 12.07 14.49 -12.66
N ASP A 46 12.73 15.59 -12.28
CA ASP A 46 13.01 15.95 -10.89
C ASP A 46 11.75 16.51 -10.21
N ALA A 47 10.74 15.65 -10.06
CA ALA A 47 9.47 15.97 -9.45
C ALA A 47 9.28 15.14 -8.19
N THR A 48 9.00 15.80 -7.07
CA THR A 48 8.69 15.12 -5.81
C THR A 48 7.22 14.71 -5.80
N PHE A 49 6.94 13.41 -5.93
CA PHE A 49 5.60 12.87 -5.77
C PHE A 49 5.39 12.34 -4.35
N PRO A 50 4.19 12.50 -3.76
CA PRO A 50 3.86 11.81 -2.51
C PRO A 50 4.10 10.32 -2.64
N ARG A 51 4.76 9.72 -1.64
CA ARG A 51 5.01 8.28 -1.64
C ARG A 51 3.69 7.53 -1.65
N VAL A 52 3.54 6.59 -2.59
CA VAL A 52 2.34 5.78 -2.70
C VAL A 52 2.27 4.85 -1.50
N PHE A 53 1.17 4.97 -0.74
CA PHE A 53 0.88 4.12 0.40
C PHE A 53 -0.34 3.27 0.10
N ILE A 54 -0.18 1.95 0.15
CA ILE A 54 -1.28 1.00 -0.04
C ILE A 54 -1.37 0.16 1.24
N PRO A 55 -2.53 0.12 1.91
CA PRO A 55 -2.71 -0.66 3.13
C PRO A 55 -2.47 -2.16 2.89
N TRP A 56 -1.97 -2.86 3.90
CA TRP A 56 -1.73 -4.31 3.83
C TRP A 56 -2.95 -5.07 3.31
N ASN A 57 -4.11 -4.84 3.93
CA ASN A 57 -5.38 -5.49 3.59
C ASN A 57 -5.84 -5.23 2.14
N HIS A 58 -5.36 -4.16 1.50
CA HIS A 58 -5.68 -3.85 0.11
C HIS A 58 -4.74 -4.57 -0.86
N ILE A 59 -3.46 -4.65 -0.52
CA ILE A 59 -2.47 -5.33 -1.34
C ILE A 59 -2.72 -6.84 -1.34
N THR A 60 -2.94 -7.43 -0.17
CA THR A 60 -3.09 -8.88 0.00
C THR A 60 -4.50 -9.39 -0.27
N ALA A 61 -5.42 -8.49 -0.67
CA ALA A 61 -6.80 -8.84 -0.99
C ALA A 61 -6.84 -9.86 -2.14
N GLY A 62 -7.03 -11.14 -1.80
CA GLY A 62 -7.11 -12.24 -2.77
C GLY A 62 -5.85 -13.09 -2.91
N PHE A 63 -4.80 -12.82 -2.13
CA PHE A 63 -3.60 -13.66 -2.13
C PHE A 63 -3.88 -15.02 -1.46
N PRO A 64 -3.28 -16.12 -1.94
CA PRO A 64 -3.20 -17.38 -1.20
C PRO A 64 -2.65 -17.17 0.22
N GLU A 65 -3.17 -17.93 1.17
CA GLU A 65 -2.77 -17.84 2.59
C GLU A 65 -1.27 -18.14 2.77
N GLU A 66 -0.75 -19.16 2.09
CA GLU A 66 0.68 -19.50 2.07
C GLU A 66 1.57 -18.32 1.65
N ILE A 67 1.13 -17.54 0.66
CA ILE A 67 1.86 -16.35 0.20
C ILE A 67 1.78 -15.25 1.26
N GLN A 68 0.60 -15.05 1.87
CA GLN A 68 0.44 -14.07 2.95
C GLN A 68 1.32 -14.41 4.16
N GLU A 69 1.41 -15.69 4.54
CA GLU A 69 2.28 -16.18 5.61
C GLU A 69 3.75 -15.96 5.27
N ALA A 70 4.18 -16.30 4.05
CA ALA A 70 5.55 -16.09 3.60
C ALA A 70 5.95 -14.60 3.62
N ILE A 71 5.05 -13.71 3.17
CA ILE A 71 5.27 -12.27 3.22
C ILE A 71 5.31 -11.79 4.67
N THR A 72 4.43 -12.29 5.54
CA THR A 72 4.39 -11.90 6.96
C THR A 72 5.68 -12.32 7.68
N ALA A 73 6.19 -13.50 7.38
CA ALA A 73 7.44 -14.02 7.94
C ALA A 73 8.68 -13.27 7.44
N SER A 74 8.66 -12.69 6.24
CA SER A 74 9.83 -12.04 5.63
C SER A 74 9.45 -10.90 4.68
N PRO A 75 8.84 -9.80 5.17
CA PRO A 75 8.24 -8.78 4.31
C PRO A 75 9.27 -8.07 3.41
N LYS A 76 10.53 -7.96 3.87
CA LYS A 76 11.63 -7.32 3.12
C LYS A 76 12.04 -8.08 1.85
N LYS A 77 11.68 -9.36 1.71
CA LYS A 77 12.01 -10.18 0.53
C LYS A 77 11.02 -10.00 -0.62
N PHE A 78 9.96 -9.22 -0.39
CA PHE A 78 8.87 -9.03 -1.33
C PHE A 78 8.66 -7.53 -1.57
N ILE A 79 8.46 -7.17 -2.84
CA ILE A 79 8.02 -5.84 -3.25
C ILE A 79 6.75 -6.01 -4.09
N VAL A 80 5.84 -5.06 -3.93
CA VAL A 80 4.57 -5.03 -4.66
C VAL A 80 4.72 -4.11 -5.84
N ALA A 81 4.42 -4.59 -7.05
CA ALA A 81 4.33 -3.75 -8.24
C ALA A 81 2.86 -3.49 -8.58
N VAL A 82 2.45 -2.22 -8.48
CA VAL A 82 1.07 -1.76 -8.72
C VAL A 82 1.05 -0.78 -9.88
N PRO A 83 0.26 -1.03 -10.93
CA PRO A 83 0.16 -0.10 -12.03
C PRO A 83 -0.58 1.17 -11.59
N PHE A 84 -0.05 2.32 -11.96
CA PHE A 84 -0.64 3.62 -11.66
C PHE A 84 -1.86 3.87 -12.57
N GLY A 85 -2.99 4.21 -11.96
CA GLY A 85 -4.22 4.57 -12.70
C GLY A 85 -4.85 3.43 -13.50
N ALA A 86 -4.39 2.19 -13.32
CA ALA A 86 -4.85 1.05 -14.09
C ALA A 86 -5.48 -0.03 -13.20
N GLY A 87 -6.63 -0.55 -13.66
CA GLY A 87 -7.34 -1.65 -13.00
C GLY A 87 -7.18 -2.99 -13.74
N PRO A 88 -8.08 -3.94 -13.49
CA PRO A 88 -8.08 -5.27 -14.14
C PRO A 88 -7.97 -5.25 -15.67
N LYS A 89 -8.43 -4.16 -16.32
CA LYS A 89 -8.32 -4.02 -17.77
C LYS A 89 -6.86 -4.05 -18.26
N LEU A 90 -5.90 -3.50 -17.51
CA LEU A 90 -4.49 -3.55 -17.90
C LEU A 90 -4.01 -4.99 -18.11
N TYR A 91 -4.42 -5.90 -17.23
CA TYR A 91 -4.04 -7.31 -17.29
C TYR A 91 -4.82 -8.09 -18.35
N ALA A 92 -6.03 -7.65 -18.69
CA ALA A 92 -6.76 -8.21 -19.84
C ALA A 92 -6.05 -7.88 -21.15
N ASP A 93 -5.57 -6.64 -21.28
CA ASP A 93 -4.86 -6.13 -22.46
C ASP A 93 -3.38 -6.60 -22.47
N ASN A 94 -2.78 -6.81 -21.30
CA ASN A 94 -1.40 -7.25 -21.12
C ASN A 94 -1.35 -8.52 -20.26
N ARG A 95 -1.71 -9.66 -20.86
CA ARG A 95 -1.72 -10.97 -20.17
C ARG A 95 -0.37 -11.40 -19.59
N ARG A 96 0.73 -10.81 -20.08
CA ARG A 96 2.11 -11.06 -19.63
C ARG A 96 2.74 -9.85 -18.93
N ALA A 97 1.94 -9.09 -18.18
CA ALA A 97 2.43 -7.93 -17.42
C ALA A 97 3.57 -8.30 -16.44
N ASP A 98 3.57 -9.53 -15.92
CA ASP A 98 4.66 -10.12 -15.14
C ASP A 98 5.99 -10.09 -15.91
N LEU A 99 5.99 -10.54 -17.17
CA LEU A 99 7.17 -10.49 -18.02
C LEU A 99 7.59 -9.07 -18.36
N LEU A 100 6.62 -8.18 -18.63
CA LEU A 100 6.94 -6.78 -18.95
C LEU A 100 7.69 -6.11 -17.80
N ILE A 101 7.22 -6.31 -16.56
CA ILE A 101 7.90 -5.78 -15.37
C ILE A 101 9.22 -6.48 -15.14
N LYS A 102 9.29 -7.80 -15.30
CA LYS A 102 10.56 -8.53 -15.17
C LYS A 102 11.60 -8.02 -16.15
N MET A 103 11.27 -7.93 -17.44
CA MET A 103 12.17 -7.45 -18.49
C MET A 103 12.61 -6.00 -18.23
N PHE A 104 11.70 -5.16 -17.76
CA PHE A 104 12.03 -3.80 -17.36
C PHE A 104 13.06 -3.77 -16.21
N LEU A 105 12.81 -4.51 -15.12
CA LEU A 105 13.72 -4.56 -13.97
C LEU A 105 15.07 -5.20 -14.33
N ASP A 106 15.06 -6.23 -15.17
CA ASP A 106 16.27 -6.85 -15.72
C ASP A 106 17.06 -5.86 -16.59
N GLY A 107 16.39 -4.91 -17.25
CA GLY A 107 17.02 -3.89 -18.11
C GLY A 107 17.60 -2.68 -17.39
N LEU A 108 17.30 -2.47 -16.10
CA LEU A 108 17.84 -1.34 -15.33
C LEU A 108 19.37 -1.46 -15.19
N ASP A 109 20.14 -0.38 -15.29
CA ASP A 109 21.59 -0.47 -15.09
C ASP A 109 21.91 -0.48 -13.58
N PHE A 110 22.12 -1.66 -13.01
CA PHE A 110 22.42 -1.85 -11.58
C PHE A 110 23.31 -3.08 -11.39
N LEU A 111 24.39 -2.93 -10.62
CA LEU A 111 25.50 -3.91 -10.55
C LEU A 111 25.05 -5.29 -10.06
N ASP A 112 24.39 -5.36 -8.92
CA ASP A 112 23.84 -6.60 -8.37
C ASP A 112 22.33 -6.43 -8.17
N LYS A 113 21.56 -7.11 -9.02
CA LYS A 113 20.10 -7.12 -8.94
C LYS A 113 19.54 -8.33 -8.22
N GLY A 114 20.35 -9.38 -8.00
CA GLY A 114 19.85 -10.71 -7.68
C GLY A 114 19.10 -11.41 -8.84
N LYS A 115 18.44 -12.53 -8.53
CA LYS A 115 17.65 -13.32 -9.48
C LYS A 115 16.18 -12.90 -9.41
N ILE A 116 15.86 -11.78 -10.06
CA ILE A 116 14.52 -11.19 -10.02
C ILE A 116 13.47 -12.18 -10.55
N THR A 117 12.41 -12.37 -9.78
CA THR A 117 11.20 -13.06 -10.24
C THR A 117 9.99 -12.16 -10.03
N VAL A 118 9.09 -12.18 -11.02
CA VAL A 118 7.84 -11.42 -11.00
C VAL A 118 6.70 -12.38 -11.28
N PHE A 119 5.67 -12.37 -10.44
CA PHE A 119 4.55 -13.29 -10.61
C PHE A 119 3.23 -12.74 -10.06
N PHE A 120 2.14 -13.34 -10.50
CA PHE A 120 0.80 -13.08 -9.98
C PHE A 120 0.54 -13.95 -8.74
N PRO A 121 0.22 -13.37 -7.59
CA PRO A 121 -0.10 -14.11 -6.37
C PRO A 121 -1.55 -14.61 -6.40
N LEU A 122 -1.93 -15.34 -7.44
CA LEU A 122 -3.29 -15.85 -7.60
C LEU A 122 -3.36 -17.33 -7.24
N LYS A 123 -4.44 -17.71 -6.55
CA LYS A 123 -4.79 -19.13 -6.42
C LYS A 123 -4.89 -19.71 -7.83
N THR A 124 -4.07 -20.71 -8.12
CA THR A 124 -4.26 -21.61 -9.26
C THR A 124 -5.71 -22.06 -9.16
N LYS A 125 -6.56 -21.62 -10.10
CA LYS A 125 -7.95 -22.06 -10.14
C LYS A 125 -7.96 -23.52 -10.56
N GLU A 126 -7.67 -24.43 -9.65
CA GLU A 126 -8.25 -25.75 -9.76
C GLU A 126 -9.75 -25.60 -9.51
N ASP A 127 -10.50 -25.72 -10.60
CA ASP A 127 -11.87 -26.22 -10.65
C ASP A 127 -12.89 -25.65 -9.67
N LYS A 128 -13.27 -24.38 -9.88
CA LYS A 128 -14.68 -24.02 -9.68
C LYS A 128 -15.25 -23.37 -10.94
N LYS A 129 -15.94 -24.22 -11.71
CA LYS A 129 -17.04 -23.94 -12.63
C LYS A 129 -17.93 -22.80 -12.11
N SER A 130 -17.48 -21.57 -12.24
CA SER A 130 -18.29 -20.38 -12.08
C SER A 130 -18.36 -19.69 -13.44
N ALA A 131 -18.89 -20.45 -14.40
CA ALA A 131 -19.31 -20.03 -15.73
C ALA A 131 -20.52 -19.07 -15.70
N ASN A 132 -20.63 -18.24 -14.65
CA ASN A 132 -21.72 -17.27 -14.47
C ASN A 132 -21.19 -15.85 -14.17
N ARG A 133 -19.95 -15.56 -14.57
CA ARG A 133 -19.30 -14.24 -14.41
C ARG A 133 -19.39 -13.31 -15.62
N ASP A 134 -20.18 -13.68 -16.64
CA ASP A 134 -20.35 -12.89 -17.88
C ASP A 134 -21.65 -12.10 -17.97
N LYS A 135 -22.57 -12.21 -16.99
CA LYS A 135 -23.77 -11.38 -16.98
C LYS A 135 -23.63 -10.26 -15.96
N GLY A 136 -23.05 -9.15 -16.42
CA GLY A 136 -23.10 -7.86 -15.72
C GLY A 136 -21.76 -7.37 -15.16
N ARG A 137 -20.69 -7.33 -15.97
CA ARG A 137 -19.55 -6.47 -15.63
C ARG A 137 -19.98 -5.02 -15.78
N SER A 138 -20.54 -4.46 -14.70
CA SER A 138 -20.65 -3.02 -14.51
C SER A 138 -19.32 -2.38 -14.87
N ARG A 139 -19.32 -1.26 -15.62
CA ARG A 139 -18.10 -0.50 -15.95
C ARG A 139 -17.23 -0.20 -14.72
N ARG A 140 -17.81 -0.19 -13.51
CA ARG A 140 -17.10 -0.06 -12.24
C ARG A 140 -16.05 -1.15 -12.00
N SER A 141 -16.26 -2.36 -12.52
CA SER A 141 -15.33 -3.48 -12.32
C SER A 141 -14.01 -3.36 -13.10
N ALA A 142 -13.99 -2.55 -14.17
CA ALA A 142 -12.77 -2.31 -14.95
C ALA A 142 -11.68 -1.56 -14.15
N PHE A 143 -12.07 -0.93 -13.03
CA PHE A 143 -11.23 -0.20 -12.09
C PHE A 143 -11.30 -0.78 -10.67
N ASP A 144 -11.76 -2.03 -10.51
CA ASP A 144 -11.72 -2.71 -9.22
C ASP A 144 -10.29 -2.75 -8.67
N LYS A 145 -10.17 -3.02 -7.36
CA LYS A 145 -8.91 -3.01 -6.59
C LYS A 145 -7.74 -3.59 -7.40
N PRO A 146 -6.56 -2.94 -7.36
CA PRO A 146 -5.43 -3.34 -8.18
C PRO A 146 -5.06 -4.80 -7.91
N TRP A 147 -4.59 -5.49 -8.95
CA TRP A 147 -4.12 -6.87 -8.88
C TRP A 147 -2.60 -6.84 -8.83
N PRO A 148 -1.98 -6.57 -7.67
CA PRO A 148 -0.54 -6.35 -7.62
C PRO A 148 0.25 -7.55 -8.14
N LEU A 149 1.36 -7.24 -8.78
CA LEU A 149 2.40 -8.23 -9.07
C LEU A 149 3.36 -8.31 -7.88
N MET A 150 3.87 -9.52 -7.63
CA MET A 150 4.90 -9.77 -6.64
C MET A 150 6.27 -9.74 -7.29
N VAL A 151 7.19 -8.97 -6.72
CA VAL A 151 8.61 -8.95 -7.11
C VAL A 151 9.41 -9.56 -5.97
N THR A 152 10.27 -10.55 -6.26
CA THR A 152 11.13 -11.22 -5.28
C THR A 152 12.48 -11.59 -5.90
N GLY A 153 13.39 -12.14 -5.09
CA GLY A 153 14.71 -12.60 -5.54
C GLY A 153 15.70 -11.47 -5.87
N PHE A 154 15.35 -10.24 -5.51
CA PHE A 154 16.22 -9.07 -5.65
C PHE A 154 17.31 -9.04 -4.56
N SER A 155 18.45 -8.42 -4.87
CA SER A 155 19.49 -8.10 -3.88
C SER A 155 18.99 -7.01 -2.92
N GLU A 156 19.54 -6.94 -1.70
CA GLU A 156 19.09 -5.96 -0.70
C GLU A 156 19.25 -4.50 -1.20
N ASP A 157 20.38 -4.19 -1.82
CA ASP A 157 20.67 -2.85 -2.32
C ASP A 157 19.80 -2.47 -3.51
N PHE A 158 19.51 -3.43 -4.40
CA PHE A 158 18.57 -3.21 -5.48
C PHE A 158 17.15 -3.00 -4.94
N GLY A 159 16.73 -3.77 -3.94
CA GLY A 159 15.45 -3.57 -3.24
C GLY A 159 15.32 -2.16 -2.64
N LYS A 160 16.38 -1.67 -1.97
CA LYS A 160 16.43 -0.29 -1.45
C LYS A 160 16.31 0.74 -2.57
N PHE A 161 17.02 0.55 -3.68
CA PHE A 161 16.94 1.43 -4.84
C PHE A 161 15.52 1.48 -5.44
N LEU A 162 14.87 0.32 -5.60
CA LEU A 162 13.50 0.23 -6.12
C LEU A 162 12.49 0.96 -5.20
N LEU A 163 12.60 0.73 -3.89
CA LEU A 163 11.71 1.35 -2.89
C LEU A 163 12.01 2.84 -2.66
N TRP A 164 13.23 3.28 -2.98
CA TRP A 164 13.59 4.69 -2.95
C TRP A 164 12.88 5.47 -4.06
N ASN A 165 13.00 5.00 -5.29
CA ASN A 165 12.39 5.64 -6.47
C ASN A 165 10.87 5.48 -6.49
N GLN A 166 10.36 4.33 -6.05
CA GLN A 166 8.96 3.90 -6.02
C GLN A 166 8.26 3.88 -7.38
N CYS A 167 8.35 4.91 -8.20
CA CYS A 167 7.60 5.06 -9.43
C CYS A 167 8.51 4.87 -10.64
N PHE A 168 8.14 3.96 -11.54
CA PHE A 168 8.88 3.68 -12.75
C PHE A 168 7.97 3.77 -13.97
N ALA A 169 8.34 4.61 -14.92
CA ALA A 169 7.73 4.63 -16.24
C ALA A 169 8.34 3.51 -17.10
N THR A 170 7.49 2.60 -17.55
CA THR A 170 7.91 1.53 -18.48
C THR A 170 7.59 1.94 -19.92
N ALA A 171 8.30 1.35 -20.89
CA ALA A 171 8.16 1.69 -22.30
C ALA A 171 6.73 1.52 -22.87
N SER A 172 5.88 0.73 -22.23
CA SER A 172 4.51 0.43 -22.65
C SER A 172 3.46 1.49 -22.27
N GLN A 173 3.87 2.74 -22.04
CA GLN A 173 3.01 3.81 -21.50
C GLN A 173 2.36 3.46 -20.16
N SER A 174 2.92 2.49 -19.44
CA SER A 174 2.43 2.10 -18.11
C SER A 174 3.42 2.54 -17.05
N VAL A 175 2.89 3.13 -15.99
CA VAL A 175 3.66 3.57 -14.84
C VAL A 175 3.40 2.59 -13.70
N TRP A 176 4.45 2.17 -13.01
CA TRP A 176 4.36 1.17 -11.96
C TRP A 176 4.93 1.71 -10.65
N ASN A 177 4.18 1.51 -9.58
CA ASN A 177 4.58 1.82 -8.22
C ASN A 177 5.08 0.55 -7.53
N LEU A 178 6.31 0.61 -7.04
CA LEU A 178 6.97 -0.39 -6.21
C LEU A 178 6.81 0.00 -4.75
N VAL A 179 5.99 -0.77 -4.03
CA VAL A 179 5.56 -0.49 -2.67
C VAL A 179 6.07 -1.60 -1.74
N PRO A 180 6.61 -1.27 -0.55
CA PRO A 180 7.04 -2.29 0.39
C PRO A 180 5.82 -2.94 1.07
N PHE A 181 5.97 -4.18 1.49
CA PHE A 181 5.02 -4.78 2.42
C PHE A 181 5.24 -4.24 3.83
N ASN A 182 4.18 -3.72 4.42
CA ASN A 182 4.16 -3.34 5.82
C ASN A 182 2.92 -3.96 6.49
N PRO A 183 3.07 -5.11 7.18
CA PRO A 183 1.95 -5.73 7.90
C PRO A 183 1.32 -4.83 8.97
N LYS A 184 2.06 -3.84 9.47
CA LYS A 184 1.57 -2.85 10.46
C LYS A 184 0.85 -1.67 9.79
N SER A 185 0.81 -1.62 8.47
CA SER A 185 0.15 -0.59 7.68
C SER A 185 -1.35 -0.78 7.70
N LEU A 186 -2.01 -0.14 8.67
CA LEU A 186 -3.46 -0.07 8.71
C LEU A 186 -3.96 0.97 7.70
N ALA A 187 -5.11 0.68 7.09
CA ALA A 187 -5.82 1.66 6.29
C ALA A 187 -6.30 2.78 7.21
N TRP A 188 -5.63 3.92 7.18
CA TRP A 188 -6.15 5.13 7.78
C TRP A 188 -7.13 5.74 6.78
N THR A 189 -8.38 5.91 7.19
CA THR A 189 -9.40 6.57 6.37
C THR A 189 -9.45 8.03 6.80
N ILE A 190 -9.03 8.94 5.94
CA ILE A 190 -9.32 10.36 6.14
C ILE A 190 -10.77 10.58 5.74
N MET A 191 -11.61 10.97 6.69
CA MET A 191 -12.96 11.45 6.41
C MET A 191 -12.94 12.97 6.47
N ALA A 192 -13.25 13.61 5.35
CA ALA A 192 -13.46 15.05 5.31
C ALA A 192 -14.94 15.32 5.59
N PHE A 193 -15.22 15.95 6.73
CA PHE A 193 -16.56 16.44 7.06
C PHE A 193 -16.65 17.91 6.65
N GLN A 194 -17.59 18.24 5.77
CA GLN A 194 -17.87 19.62 5.37
C GLN A 194 -19.28 19.99 5.86
N GLY A 195 -19.40 21.14 6.50
CA GLY A 195 -20.69 21.68 6.94
C GLY A 195 -20.51 23.09 7.51
N ASN A 196 -21.57 23.90 7.45
CA ASN A 196 -21.56 25.31 7.90
C ASN A 196 -21.20 25.50 9.38
N VAL A 197 -21.22 24.42 10.17
CA VAL A 197 -20.92 24.40 11.61
C VAL A 197 -19.41 24.20 11.89
N VAL A 198 -18.62 23.78 10.90
CA VAL A 198 -17.17 23.57 11.05
C VAL A 198 -16.45 24.90 10.81
N CYS A 199 -16.58 25.82 11.76
CA CYS A 199 -15.72 27.00 11.86
C CYS A 199 -14.33 26.58 12.39
N ASN A 200 -13.28 27.36 12.14
CA ASN A 200 -11.91 27.14 12.68
C ASN A 200 -11.81 27.36 14.21
N GLU A 201 -12.93 27.26 14.93
CA GLU A 201 -12.98 27.40 16.39
C GLU A 201 -12.70 26.05 17.05
N PRO A 202 -11.70 25.95 17.94
CA PRO A 202 -11.26 24.69 18.51
C PRO A 202 -12.35 23.99 19.34
N GLU A 203 -13.23 24.75 20.00
CA GLU A 203 -14.33 24.22 20.81
C GLU A 203 -15.39 23.52 19.95
N LEU A 204 -15.82 24.16 18.85
CA LEU A 204 -16.78 23.57 17.91
C LEU A 204 -16.19 22.35 17.18
N ILE A 205 -14.89 22.38 16.86
CA ILE A 205 -14.20 21.21 16.32
C ILE A 205 -14.23 20.04 17.33
N ALA A 206 -13.96 20.32 18.62
CA ALA A 206 -14.01 19.30 19.66
C ALA A 206 -15.43 18.74 19.86
N GLU A 207 -16.46 19.59 19.83
CA GLU A 207 -17.87 19.17 19.90
C GLU A 207 -18.25 18.31 18.68
N ALA A 208 -17.95 18.76 17.47
CA ALA A 208 -18.22 18.01 16.25
C ALA A 208 -17.51 16.65 16.24
N LEU A 209 -16.24 16.59 16.65
CA LEU A 209 -15.50 15.33 16.81
C LEU A 209 -16.13 14.43 17.86
N THR A 210 -16.65 14.98 18.96
CA THR A 210 -17.35 14.21 20.00
C THR A 210 -18.64 13.60 19.45
N CYS A 211 -19.43 14.38 18.71
CA CYS A 211 -20.63 13.90 18.03
C CYS A 211 -20.34 12.81 16.99
N ILE A 212 -19.29 13.00 16.17
CA ILE A 212 -18.85 11.99 15.19
C ILE A 212 -18.39 10.73 15.91
N LYS A 213 -17.57 10.84 16.95
CA LYS A 213 -17.13 9.69 17.77
C LYS A 213 -18.33 8.95 18.35
N ALA A 214 -19.30 9.65 18.94
CA ALA A 214 -20.50 9.05 19.50
C ALA A 214 -21.33 8.32 18.44
N ALA A 215 -21.56 8.96 17.29
CA ALA A 215 -22.29 8.36 16.18
C ALA A 215 -21.58 7.13 15.60
N MET A 216 -20.25 7.18 15.45
CA MET A 216 -19.45 6.05 14.99
C MET A 216 -19.44 4.91 16.02
N TRP A 217 -19.33 5.23 17.31
CA TRP A 217 -19.37 4.26 18.40
C TRP A 217 -20.71 3.53 18.48
N CYS A 218 -21.82 4.19 18.17
CA CYS A 218 -23.14 3.55 18.14
C CYS A 218 -23.44 2.79 16.83
N ASN A 219 -22.59 2.90 15.81
CA ASN A 219 -22.83 2.27 14.51
C ASN A 219 -22.39 0.80 14.50
N ILE A 220 -23.36 -0.12 14.54
CA ILE A 220 -23.14 -1.58 14.59
C ILE A 220 -22.22 -2.09 13.46
N ALA A 221 -22.33 -1.54 12.25
CA ALA A 221 -21.50 -1.97 11.13
C ALA A 221 -20.03 -1.61 11.35
N ILE A 222 -19.77 -0.41 11.89
CA ILE A 222 -18.42 0.04 12.27
C ILE A 222 -17.90 -0.79 13.44
N GLN A 223 -18.73 -1.06 14.45
CA GLN A 223 -18.33 -1.91 15.58
C GLN A 223 -17.89 -3.30 15.13
N ASN A 224 -18.66 -3.93 14.25
CA ASN A 224 -18.32 -5.23 13.68
C ASN A 224 -17.03 -5.19 12.86
N LEU A 225 -16.84 -4.13 12.06
CA LEU A 225 -15.61 -3.94 11.29
C LEU A 225 -14.39 -3.82 12.22
N VAL A 226 -14.47 -2.97 13.25
CA VAL A 226 -13.38 -2.80 14.22
C VAL A 226 -13.09 -4.11 14.92
N LYS A 227 -14.11 -4.83 15.37
CA LYS A 227 -13.98 -6.17 15.96
C LYS A 227 -13.25 -7.14 15.04
N HIS A 228 -13.66 -7.24 13.78
CA HIS A 228 -12.98 -8.12 12.81
C HIS A 228 -11.51 -7.75 12.62
N ILE A 229 -11.20 -6.45 12.50
CA ILE A 229 -9.83 -5.98 12.36
C ILE A 229 -9.02 -6.32 13.62
N THR A 230 -9.52 -6.02 14.82
CA THR A 230 -8.80 -6.29 16.08
C THR A 230 -8.61 -7.79 16.33
N GLN A 231 -9.63 -8.60 16.05
CA GLN A 231 -9.53 -10.06 16.17
C GLN A 231 -8.51 -10.66 15.21
N ALA A 232 -8.41 -10.13 13.98
CA ALA A 232 -7.37 -10.53 13.04
C ALA A 232 -5.94 -10.23 13.55
N HIS A 233 -5.80 -9.30 14.51
CA HIS A 233 -4.53 -8.99 15.18
C HIS A 233 -4.35 -9.73 16.52
N GLY A 234 -5.21 -10.71 16.83
CA GLY A 234 -5.15 -11.49 18.06
C GLY A 234 -5.72 -10.79 19.30
N CYS A 235 -6.38 -9.64 19.14
CA CYS A 235 -7.05 -8.96 20.25
C CYS A 235 -8.46 -9.54 20.46
N SER A 236 -8.77 -9.94 21.68
CA SER A 236 -10.12 -10.37 22.09
C SER A 236 -10.74 -9.37 23.06
N GLY A 237 -12.03 -9.08 22.91
CA GLY A 237 -12.77 -8.16 23.79
C GLY A 237 -14.19 -7.95 23.30
N ASN A 238 -15.00 -7.25 24.09
CA ASN A 238 -16.30 -6.81 23.60
C ASN A 238 -16.12 -5.70 22.53
N PRO A 239 -17.07 -5.52 21.58
CA PRO A 239 -16.89 -4.56 20.48
C PRO A 239 -16.61 -3.14 20.96
N THR A 240 -17.24 -2.71 22.05
CA THR A 240 -17.10 -1.38 22.62
C THR A 240 -15.69 -1.16 23.19
N GLU A 241 -15.15 -2.13 23.93
CA GLU A 241 -13.79 -2.10 24.48
C GLU A 241 -12.74 -2.04 23.36
N LEU A 242 -12.92 -2.85 22.32
CA LEU A 242 -12.00 -2.88 21.18
C LEU A 242 -11.97 -1.54 20.43
N ILE A 243 -13.12 -0.86 20.33
CA ILE A 243 -13.24 0.46 19.72
C ILE A 243 -12.62 1.56 20.60
N VAL A 244 -12.89 1.53 21.91
CA VAL A 244 -12.29 2.51 22.84
C VAL A 244 -10.77 2.42 22.78
N ASN A 245 -10.20 1.21 22.85
CA ASN A 245 -8.76 0.98 22.74
C ASN A 245 -8.18 1.51 21.42
N MET A 246 -8.86 1.31 20.29
CA MET A 246 -8.45 1.84 18.98
C MET A 246 -8.51 3.36 18.86
N THR A 247 -9.30 4.04 19.69
CA THR A 247 -9.47 5.51 19.64
C THR A 247 -8.66 6.28 20.69
N GLN A 248 -8.06 5.56 21.65
CA GLN A 248 -7.20 6.13 22.70
C GLN A 248 -5.71 6.06 22.36
N SER A 249 -5.32 5.20 21.41
CA SER A 249 -3.95 5.07 20.87
C SER A 249 -3.64 6.11 19.79
#